data_AF-A0AAU2ALT9-F1
#
_entry.id   AF-A0AAU2ALT9-F1
#
_cell.length_a   1.000
_cell.length_b   1.000
_cell.length_c   1.000
_cell.angle_alpha   90.00
_cell.angle_beta   90.00
_cell.angle_gamma   90.00
#
_symmetry.space_group_name_H-M   'P 1'
#
loop_
_entity.id
_entity.type
_entity.pdbx_description
1 polymer ?
#
loop_
_entity_poly.entity_id
_entity_poly.type
_entity_poly.pdbx_seq_one_letter_code
_entity_poly.pdbx_strand_id
1 'polypeptide(L)'
;MNQDRTVAALLERYGRTYAEEAGIALRDTPAPLYQLLVLTVLCSVRIGAATAVAAAGELFAAGLRTPRAMTGASWRSRVEALGRAHYVRYDESTATALGRGADLLLDRWHGDLRRLRTEAGGAPGRVVELLQEFPRIGPVGAGIFCREAQAVWPELRPFFDGRALAVAAELGLPESPAGLAELVPPGDLDRLAAALTRVGLAHGAPRELVGAAS
;
A
#
# COMPACT_ATOMS: atom_id res chain seq x y z
N MET A 1 -9.02 19.35 21.31
CA MET A 1 -7.61 19.06 20.92
C MET A 1 -7.33 19.87 19.67
N ASN A 2 -6.19 20.59 19.59
CA ASN A 2 -5.82 21.26 18.35
C ASN A 2 -5.53 20.19 17.28
N GLN A 3 -6.09 20.32 16.07
CA GLN A 3 -5.92 19.37 14.98
C GLN A 3 -4.44 19.15 14.67
N ASP A 4 -3.63 20.21 14.71
CA ASP A 4 -2.18 20.14 14.51
C ASP A 4 -1.49 19.16 15.46
N ARG A 5 -1.91 19.12 16.73
CA ARG A 5 -1.32 18.23 17.73
C ARG A 5 -1.71 16.78 17.49
N THR A 6 -2.95 16.52 17.08
CA THR A 6 -3.40 15.18 16.69
C THR A 6 -2.61 14.67 15.49
N VAL A 7 -2.45 15.51 14.47
CA VAL A 7 -1.71 15.17 13.24
C VAL A 7 -0.24 14.93 13.54
N ALA A 8 0.39 15.77 14.35
CA ALA A 8 1.77 15.57 14.78
C ALA A 8 1.96 14.22 15.49
N ALA A 9 1.07 13.88 16.44
CA ALA A 9 1.12 12.59 17.13
C ALA A 9 0.87 11.39 16.21
N LEU A 10 -0.04 11.52 15.23
CA LEU A 10 -0.28 10.50 14.21
C LEU A 10 0.97 10.26 13.36
N LEU A 11 1.59 11.32 12.87
CA LEU A 11 2.79 11.23 12.02
C LEU A 11 4.00 10.67 12.79
N GLU A 12 4.17 11.08 14.05
CA GLU A 12 5.26 10.61 14.91
C GLU A 12 5.13 9.12 15.22
N ARG A 13 3.95 8.66 15.64
CA ARG A 13 3.76 7.28 16.12
C ARG A 13 3.41 6.29 15.02
N TYR A 14 2.73 6.74 13.97
CA TYR A 14 2.14 5.88 12.95
C TYR A 14 2.41 6.33 11.51
N GLY A 15 3.22 7.37 11.31
CA GLY A 15 3.47 7.98 9.99
C GLY A 15 4.52 7.30 9.13
N ARG A 16 5.13 6.19 9.57
CA ARG A 16 5.92 5.32 8.68
C ARG A 16 4.98 4.73 7.62
N THR A 17 5.35 4.48 6.37
CA THR A 17 4.42 3.88 5.39
C THR A 17 4.55 2.35 5.34
N TYR A 18 3.58 1.65 4.74
CA TYR A 18 3.72 0.19 4.58
C TYR A 18 4.82 -0.15 3.58
N ALA A 19 5.03 0.70 2.56
CA ALA A 19 6.17 0.60 1.67
C ALA A 19 7.50 0.71 2.43
N GLU A 20 7.65 1.69 3.33
CA GLU A 20 8.86 1.86 4.16
C GLU A 20 9.10 0.71 5.14
N GLU A 21 8.04 0.13 5.71
CA GLU A 21 8.16 -1.06 6.56
C GLU A 21 8.60 -2.29 5.75
N ALA A 22 8.12 -2.43 4.51
CA ALA A 22 8.52 -3.49 3.59
C ALA A 22 9.92 -3.27 2.96
N GLY A 23 10.64 -2.22 3.35
CA GLY A 23 11.96 -1.89 2.81
C GLY A 23 11.93 -1.36 1.37
N ILE A 24 10.78 -0.83 0.92
CA ILE A 24 10.59 -0.26 -0.41
C ILE A 24 10.93 1.23 -0.34
N ALA A 25 12.08 1.60 -0.89
CA ALA A 25 12.39 3.00 -1.16
C ALA A 25 11.59 3.48 -2.39
N LEU A 26 10.36 3.93 -2.16
CA LEU A 26 9.42 4.28 -3.23
C LEU A 26 9.94 5.46 -4.06
N ARG A 27 9.96 5.28 -5.38
CA ARG A 27 10.36 6.27 -6.40
C ARG A 27 9.52 6.02 -7.64
N ASP A 28 9.34 7.04 -8.49
CA ASP A 28 8.64 6.91 -9.78
C ASP A 28 9.50 6.18 -10.84
N THR A 29 9.87 4.93 -10.52
CA THR A 29 10.69 4.04 -11.34
C THR A 29 10.09 2.62 -11.30
N PRO A 30 10.37 1.76 -12.31
CA PRO A 30 9.64 0.50 -12.45
C PRO A 30 9.76 -0.45 -11.26
N ALA A 31 10.97 -0.63 -10.71
CA ALA A 31 11.21 -1.63 -9.67
C ALA A 31 10.55 -1.31 -8.31
N PRO A 32 10.66 -0.09 -7.75
CA PRO A 32 9.94 0.27 -6.52
C PRO A 32 8.41 0.22 -6.67
N LEU A 33 7.86 0.66 -7.81
CA LEU A 33 6.43 0.56 -8.08
C LEU A 33 5.97 -0.90 -8.19
N TYR A 34 6.77 -1.77 -8.81
CA TYR A 34 6.49 -3.20 -8.84
C TYR A 34 6.54 -3.83 -7.44
N GLN A 35 7.51 -3.46 -6.61
CA GLN A 35 7.56 -3.91 -5.20
C GLN A 35 6.30 -3.47 -4.44
N LEU A 36 5.81 -2.25 -4.69
CA LEU A 36 4.55 -1.78 -4.12
C LEU A 36 3.34 -2.60 -4.60
N LEU A 37 3.30 -2.99 -5.87
CA LEU A 37 2.28 -3.89 -6.40
C LEU A 37 2.33 -5.27 -5.70
N VAL A 38 3.52 -5.83 -5.49
CA VAL A 38 3.70 -7.10 -4.75
C VAL A 38 3.16 -6.98 -3.33
N LEU A 39 3.54 -5.91 -2.61
CA LEU A 39 3.01 -5.64 -1.27
C LEU A 39 1.48 -5.51 -1.28
N THR A 40 0.93 -4.84 -2.30
CA THR A 40 -0.52 -4.69 -2.46
C THR A 40 -1.23 -6.04 -2.61
N VAL A 41 -0.69 -6.95 -3.44
CA VAL A 41 -1.24 -8.31 -3.61
C VAL A 41 -1.26 -9.06 -2.27
N LEU A 42 -0.19 -8.95 -1.47
CA LEU A 42 -0.08 -9.59 -0.16
C LEU A 42 -1.07 -9.01 0.86
N CYS A 43 -1.31 -7.70 0.83
CA CYS A 43 -2.26 -7.02 1.70
C CYS A 43 -3.73 -7.18 1.27
N SER A 44 -3.99 -7.65 0.04
CA SER A 44 -5.35 -7.73 -0.52
C SER A 44 -6.14 -8.98 -0.09
N VAL A 45 -5.60 -9.75 0.86
CA VAL A 45 -6.21 -10.96 1.41
C VAL A 45 -6.49 -10.77 2.90
N ARG A 46 -7.29 -11.66 3.50
CA ARG A 46 -7.59 -11.60 4.95
C ARG A 46 -6.39 -12.06 5.79
N ILE A 47 -5.34 -11.24 5.82
CA ILE A 47 -4.10 -11.45 6.54
C ILE A 47 -3.68 -10.19 7.29
N GLY A 48 -2.91 -10.34 8.37
CA GLY A 48 -2.38 -9.20 9.11
C GLY A 48 -1.35 -8.44 8.30
N ALA A 49 -1.38 -7.10 8.40
CA ALA A 49 -0.46 -6.25 7.65
C ALA A 49 1.02 -6.54 7.96
N ALA A 50 1.35 -6.83 9.22
CA ALA A 50 2.71 -7.22 9.62
C ALA A 50 3.20 -8.49 8.88
N THR A 51 2.34 -9.50 8.73
CA THR A 51 2.65 -10.73 7.98
C THR A 51 2.83 -10.44 6.49
N ALA A 52 2.00 -9.57 5.91
CA ALA A 52 2.13 -9.17 4.51
C ALA A 52 3.43 -8.39 4.24
N VAL A 53 3.79 -7.46 5.13
CA VAL A 53 5.06 -6.70 5.07
C VAL A 53 6.26 -7.64 5.18
N ALA A 54 6.25 -8.56 6.15
CA ALA A 54 7.32 -9.55 6.31
C ALA A 54 7.45 -10.45 5.06
N ALA A 55 6.33 -10.89 4.49
CA ALA A 55 6.30 -11.69 3.27
C ALA A 55 6.86 -10.94 2.05
N ALA A 56 6.56 -9.64 1.93
CA ALA A 56 7.16 -8.79 0.89
C ALA A 56 8.69 -8.74 1.06
N GLY A 57 9.17 -8.53 2.29
CA GLY A 57 10.59 -8.54 2.64
C GLY A 57 11.28 -9.85 2.23
N GLU A 58 10.68 -11.00 2.52
CA GLU A 58 11.21 -12.31 2.16
C GLU A 58 11.28 -12.56 0.65
N LEU A 59 10.26 -12.12 -0.11
CA LEU A 59 10.29 -12.16 -1.57
C LEU A 59 11.41 -11.28 -2.12
N PHE A 60 11.60 -10.09 -1.56
CA PHE A 60 12.64 -9.15 -2.03
C PHE A 60 14.05 -9.61 -1.67
N ALA A 61 14.22 -10.22 -0.49
CA ALA A 61 15.47 -10.87 -0.09
C ALA A 61 15.82 -12.05 -1.01
N ALA A 62 14.80 -12.76 -1.52
CA ALA A 62 14.96 -13.79 -2.55
C ALA A 62 15.18 -13.24 -3.97
N GLY A 63 15.33 -11.92 -4.14
CA GLY A 63 15.59 -11.28 -5.44
C GLY A 63 14.35 -11.04 -6.29
N LEU A 64 13.14 -11.32 -5.80
CA LEU A 64 11.87 -11.20 -6.54
C LEU A 64 11.35 -9.76 -6.56
N ARG A 65 12.21 -8.83 -6.97
CA ARG A 65 12.00 -7.37 -6.89
C ARG A 65 11.56 -6.72 -8.20
N THR A 66 11.44 -7.51 -9.26
CA THR A 66 11.06 -7.07 -10.61
C THR A 66 10.13 -8.10 -11.23
N PRO A 67 9.27 -7.71 -12.20
CA PRO A 67 8.38 -8.67 -12.83
C PRO A 67 9.14 -9.79 -13.53
N ARG A 68 10.28 -9.49 -14.21
CA ARG A 68 11.13 -10.51 -14.84
C ARG A 68 11.71 -11.52 -13.84
N ALA A 69 12.16 -11.05 -12.67
CA ALA A 69 12.66 -11.94 -11.63
C ALA A 69 11.53 -12.80 -11.05
N MET A 70 10.33 -12.23 -10.87
CA MET A 70 9.16 -12.95 -10.36
C MET A 70 8.68 -14.04 -11.33
N THR A 71 8.63 -13.76 -12.63
CA THR A 71 8.23 -14.74 -13.66
C THR A 71 9.30 -15.81 -13.87
N GLY A 72 10.59 -15.42 -13.83
CA GLY A 72 11.71 -16.36 -13.93
C GLY A 72 11.88 -17.28 -12.72
N ALA A 73 11.37 -16.91 -11.56
CA ALA A 73 11.42 -17.74 -10.37
C ALA A 73 10.40 -18.87 -10.42
N SER A 74 10.77 -20.06 -9.94
CA SER A 74 9.84 -21.19 -9.84
C SER A 74 8.68 -20.85 -8.89
N TRP A 75 7.53 -21.47 -9.10
CA TRP A 75 6.40 -21.36 -8.18
C TRP A 75 6.79 -21.78 -6.75
N ARG A 76 7.57 -22.86 -6.63
CA ARG A 76 8.07 -23.36 -5.34
C ARG A 76 8.92 -22.33 -4.61
N SER A 77 9.82 -21.64 -5.31
CA SER A 77 10.66 -20.59 -4.73
C SER A 77 9.83 -19.43 -4.15
N ARG A 78 8.72 -19.09 -4.82
CA ARG A 78 7.77 -18.08 -4.32
C ARG A 78 7.05 -18.57 -3.07
N VAL A 79 6.56 -19.81 -3.05
CA VAL A 79 5.92 -20.42 -1.86
C VAL A 79 6.90 -20.49 -0.68
N GLU A 80 8.13 -20.94 -0.90
CA GLU A 80 9.15 -21.03 0.15
C GLU A 80 9.48 -19.66 0.75
N ALA A 81 9.56 -18.60 -0.07
CA ALA A 81 9.74 -17.24 0.41
C ALA A 81 8.57 -16.75 1.27
N LEU A 82 7.33 -16.99 0.83
CA LEU A 82 6.13 -16.67 1.61
C LEU A 82 6.09 -17.44 2.96
N GLY A 83 6.50 -18.71 2.94
CA GLY A 83 6.56 -19.58 4.12
C GLY A 83 7.50 -19.06 5.21
N ARG A 84 8.65 -18.47 4.85
CA ARG A 84 9.59 -17.87 5.82
C ARG A 84 8.99 -16.72 6.63
N ALA A 85 7.98 -16.05 6.08
CA ALA A 85 7.23 -14.99 6.77
C ALA A 85 5.94 -15.48 7.44
N HIS A 86 5.75 -16.80 7.59
CA HIS A 86 4.52 -17.42 8.10
C HIS A 86 3.25 -17.06 7.29
N TYR A 87 3.39 -16.74 6.00
CA TYR A 87 2.28 -16.47 5.08
C TYR A 87 1.62 -17.79 4.58
N VAL A 88 1.44 -18.78 5.44
CA VAL A 88 1.15 -20.18 5.04
C VAL A 88 -0.29 -20.45 4.56
N ARG A 89 -1.26 -19.62 4.97
CA ARG A 89 -2.68 -19.89 4.66
C ARG A 89 -3.00 -19.69 3.17
N TYR A 90 -2.27 -18.80 2.52
CA TYR A 90 -2.57 -18.32 1.17
C TYR A 90 -1.34 -18.35 0.25
N ASP A 91 -0.21 -18.88 0.70
CA ASP A 91 1.07 -18.90 -0.01
C ASP A 91 0.94 -19.46 -1.42
N GLU A 92 0.38 -20.64 -1.62
CA GLU A 92 0.24 -21.28 -2.93
C GLU A 92 -0.57 -20.43 -3.92
N SER A 93 -1.73 -19.96 -3.47
CA SER A 93 -2.62 -19.10 -4.27
C SER A 93 -1.98 -17.74 -4.57
N THR A 94 -1.20 -17.21 -3.63
CA THR A 94 -0.52 -15.93 -3.75
C THR A 94 0.72 -16.03 -4.63
N ALA A 95 1.50 -17.10 -4.52
CA ALA A 95 2.62 -17.40 -5.41
C ALA A 95 2.17 -17.52 -6.87
N THR A 96 1.02 -18.15 -7.10
CA THR A 96 0.37 -18.20 -8.43
C THR A 96 -0.04 -16.81 -8.90
N ALA A 97 -0.73 -16.03 -8.05
CA ALA A 97 -1.18 -14.68 -8.36
C ALA A 97 -0.02 -13.73 -8.69
N LEU A 98 1.07 -13.78 -7.93
CA LEU A 98 2.28 -12.98 -8.14
C LEU A 98 2.94 -13.27 -9.48
N GLY A 99 3.03 -14.56 -9.87
CA GLY A 99 3.54 -14.94 -11.19
C GLY A 99 2.67 -14.38 -12.32
N ARG A 100 1.36 -14.68 -12.28
CA ARG A 100 0.41 -14.22 -13.30
C ARG A 100 0.34 -12.69 -13.40
N GLY A 101 0.40 -12.00 -12.26
CA GLY A 101 0.43 -10.54 -12.23
C GLY A 101 1.72 -9.98 -12.82
N ALA A 102 2.86 -10.64 -12.59
CA ALA A 102 4.12 -10.27 -13.21
C ALA A 102 4.12 -10.49 -14.73
N ASP A 103 3.57 -11.61 -15.21
CA ASP A 103 3.37 -11.89 -16.64
C ASP A 103 2.48 -10.81 -17.27
N LEU A 104 1.32 -10.51 -16.66
CA LEU A 104 0.42 -9.43 -17.11
C LEU A 104 1.15 -8.08 -17.24
N LEU A 105 1.96 -7.73 -16.24
CA LEU A 105 2.71 -6.47 -16.27
C LEU A 105 3.73 -6.44 -17.42
N LEU A 106 4.40 -7.55 -17.69
CA LEU A 106 5.34 -7.67 -18.80
C LEU A 106 4.64 -7.58 -20.15
N ASP A 107 3.50 -8.25 -20.30
CA ASP A 107 2.81 -8.37 -21.59
C ASP A 107 2.16 -7.05 -22.01
N ARG A 108 1.39 -6.43 -21.10
CA ARG A 108 0.59 -5.23 -21.45
C ARG A 108 1.35 -3.92 -21.27
N TRP A 109 2.16 -3.85 -20.21
CA TRP A 109 2.83 -2.61 -19.81
C TRP A 109 4.35 -2.75 -19.82
N HIS A 110 4.89 -3.78 -20.47
CA HIS A 110 6.32 -3.98 -20.68
C HIS A 110 7.16 -3.93 -19.38
N GLY A 111 6.57 -4.36 -18.27
CA GLY A 111 7.20 -4.39 -16.96
C GLY A 111 7.16 -3.07 -16.18
N ASP A 112 6.37 -2.07 -16.61
CA ASP A 112 6.41 -0.72 -16.06
C ASP A 112 5.01 -0.15 -15.76
N LEU A 113 4.68 -0.06 -14.46
CA LEU A 113 3.40 0.50 -13.98
C LEU A 113 3.17 1.97 -14.36
N ARG A 114 4.21 2.70 -14.75
CA ARG A 114 4.05 4.07 -15.26
C ARG A 114 3.34 4.10 -16.61
N ARG A 115 3.38 3.00 -17.37
CA ARG A 115 2.57 2.83 -18.58
C ARG A 115 1.10 2.60 -18.25
N LEU A 116 0.79 1.86 -17.17
CA LEU A 116 -0.57 1.75 -16.63
C LEU A 116 -1.09 3.13 -16.21
N ARG A 117 -0.27 3.91 -15.48
CA ARG A 117 -0.58 5.30 -15.13
C ARG A 117 -0.82 6.18 -16.36
N THR A 118 0.00 6.02 -17.40
CA THR A 118 -0.17 6.75 -18.68
C THR A 118 -1.48 6.37 -19.37
N GLU A 119 -1.81 5.08 -19.42
CA GLU A 119 -3.09 4.58 -19.95
C GLU A 119 -4.29 5.11 -19.16
N ALA A 120 -4.12 5.37 -17.86
CA ALA A 120 -5.14 5.99 -17.04
C ALA A 120 -5.41 7.47 -17.36
N GLY A 121 -4.57 8.12 -18.16
CA GLY A 121 -4.80 9.49 -18.66
C GLY A 121 -4.91 10.54 -17.55
N GLY A 122 -4.25 10.33 -16.41
CA GLY A 122 -4.31 11.21 -15.24
C GLY A 122 -5.60 11.09 -14.42
N ALA A 123 -6.46 10.12 -14.70
CA ALA A 123 -7.69 9.88 -13.93
C ALA A 123 -7.44 8.86 -12.80
N PRO A 124 -7.55 9.23 -11.51
CA PRO A 124 -7.32 8.31 -10.38
C PRO A 124 -8.25 7.11 -10.38
N GLY A 125 -9.53 7.32 -10.74
CA GLY A 125 -10.49 6.23 -10.88
C GLY A 125 -10.07 5.19 -11.90
N ARG A 126 -9.46 5.63 -13.02
CA ARG A 126 -8.96 4.72 -14.04
C ARG A 126 -7.72 3.95 -13.58
N VAL A 127 -6.85 4.56 -12.77
CA VAL A 127 -5.74 3.83 -12.12
C VAL A 127 -6.30 2.72 -11.23
N VAL A 128 -7.33 3.01 -10.43
CA VAL A 128 -7.99 2.03 -9.55
C VAL A 128 -8.60 0.88 -10.35
N GLU A 129 -9.24 1.15 -11.49
CA GLU A 129 -9.79 0.12 -12.37
C GLU A 129 -8.69 -0.78 -12.97
N LEU A 130 -7.65 -0.17 -13.54
CA LEU A 130 -6.55 -0.90 -14.18
C LEU A 130 -5.77 -1.79 -13.19
N LEU A 131 -5.60 -1.32 -11.95
CA LEU A 131 -4.97 -2.11 -10.89
C LEU A 131 -5.78 -3.37 -10.54
N GLN A 132 -7.10 -3.36 -10.73
CA GLN A 132 -7.95 -4.53 -10.45
C GLN A 132 -7.84 -5.64 -11.51
N GLU A 133 -7.15 -5.37 -12.62
CA GLU A 133 -6.83 -6.40 -13.61
C GLU A 133 -5.75 -7.36 -13.12
N PHE A 134 -4.95 -6.94 -12.13
CA PHE A 134 -3.99 -7.83 -11.48
C PHE A 134 -4.70 -8.86 -10.60
N PRO A 135 -4.27 -10.14 -10.63
CA PRO A 135 -4.85 -11.17 -9.79
C PRO A 135 -4.83 -10.77 -8.30
N ARG A 136 -5.96 -11.01 -7.62
CA ARG A 136 -6.17 -10.73 -6.19
C ARG A 136 -6.26 -9.26 -5.80
N ILE A 137 -6.20 -8.32 -6.74
CA ILE A 137 -6.43 -6.90 -6.45
C ILE A 137 -7.90 -6.57 -6.70
N GLY A 138 -8.66 -6.37 -5.62
CA GLY A 138 -10.00 -5.76 -5.67
C GLY A 138 -9.95 -4.26 -5.38
N PRO A 139 -11.11 -3.57 -5.27
CA PRO A 139 -11.16 -2.13 -5.00
C PRO A 139 -10.36 -1.70 -3.76
N VAL A 140 -10.41 -2.51 -2.69
CA VAL A 140 -9.64 -2.26 -1.46
C VAL A 140 -8.13 -2.37 -1.72
N GLY A 141 -7.70 -3.39 -2.45
CA GLY A 141 -6.30 -3.58 -2.82
C GLY A 141 -5.78 -2.43 -3.69
N ALA A 142 -6.55 -2.03 -4.70
CA ALA A 142 -6.21 -0.88 -5.53
C ALA A 142 -6.09 0.41 -4.70
N GLY A 143 -6.95 0.60 -3.69
CA GLY A 143 -6.85 1.70 -2.74
C GLY A 143 -5.57 1.67 -1.91
N ILE A 144 -5.11 0.49 -1.47
CA ILE A 144 -3.81 0.34 -0.78
C ILE A 144 -2.67 0.82 -1.67
N PHE A 145 -2.64 0.39 -2.94
CA PHE A 145 -1.63 0.86 -3.88
C PHE A 145 -1.69 2.38 -4.05
N CYS A 146 -2.87 2.95 -4.30
CA CYS A 146 -3.03 4.37 -4.55
C CYS A 146 -2.63 5.24 -3.35
N ARG A 147 -2.96 4.79 -2.13
CA ARG A 147 -2.57 5.46 -0.89
C ARG A 147 -1.06 5.64 -0.78
N GLU A 148 -0.27 4.61 -1.11
CA GLU A 148 1.19 4.67 -1.04
C GLU A 148 1.76 5.38 -2.28
N ALA A 149 1.20 5.11 -3.47
CA ALA A 149 1.68 5.66 -4.74
C ALA A 149 1.50 7.18 -4.84
N GLN A 150 0.57 7.80 -4.10
CA GLN A 150 0.42 9.26 -4.09
C GLN A 150 1.71 9.99 -3.66
N ALA A 151 2.63 9.33 -2.94
CA ALA A 151 3.94 9.87 -2.63
C ALA A 151 4.74 10.26 -3.90
N VAL A 152 4.53 9.52 -4.99
CA VAL A 152 5.29 9.67 -6.25
C VAL A 152 4.41 9.98 -7.46
N TRP A 153 3.08 9.79 -7.37
CA TRP A 153 2.08 10.10 -8.41
C TRP A 153 1.14 11.21 -7.92
N PRO A 154 1.44 12.49 -8.20
CA PRO A 154 0.68 13.62 -7.68
C PRO A 154 -0.80 13.65 -8.06
N GLU A 155 -1.19 13.07 -9.19
CA GLU A 155 -2.60 12.98 -9.62
C GLU A 155 -3.46 12.16 -8.66
N LEU A 156 -2.87 11.28 -7.86
CA LEU A 156 -3.60 10.53 -6.84
C LEU A 156 -3.90 11.39 -5.60
N ARG A 157 -3.28 12.56 -5.46
CA ARG A 157 -3.43 13.38 -4.25
C ARG A 157 -4.71 14.21 -4.28
N PRO A 158 -5.38 14.36 -3.12
CA PRO A 158 -5.22 13.57 -1.91
C PRO A 158 -5.93 12.21 -2.02
N PHE A 159 -5.26 11.11 -1.66
CA PHE A 159 -5.89 9.79 -1.57
C PHE A 159 -6.06 9.37 -0.11
N PHE A 160 -7.31 9.29 0.33
CA PHE A 160 -7.72 8.72 1.62
C PHE A 160 -8.83 7.71 1.39
N ASP A 161 -8.62 6.46 1.78
CA ASP A 161 -9.66 5.43 1.68
C ASP A 161 -10.75 5.64 2.75
N GLY A 162 -11.90 4.98 2.56
CA GLY A 162 -13.05 5.15 3.46
C GLY A 162 -12.74 4.78 4.92
N ARG A 163 -11.76 3.88 5.17
CA ARG A 163 -11.35 3.55 6.53
C ARG A 163 -10.52 4.69 7.15
N ALA A 164 -9.59 5.26 6.39
CA ALA A 164 -8.82 6.42 6.85
C ALA A 164 -9.74 7.61 7.18
N LEU A 165 -10.76 7.87 6.36
CA LEU A 165 -11.75 8.93 6.61
C LEU A 165 -12.60 8.65 7.86
N ALA A 166 -13.02 7.41 8.07
CA ALA A 166 -13.76 7.03 9.28
C ALA A 166 -12.93 7.26 10.55
N VAL A 167 -11.64 6.88 10.52
CA VAL A 167 -10.72 7.13 11.65
C VAL A 167 -10.47 8.62 11.85
N ALA A 168 -10.37 9.41 10.77
CA ALA A 168 -10.25 10.85 10.88
C ALA A 168 -11.46 11.47 11.61
N ALA A 169 -12.67 11.04 11.27
CA ALA A 169 -13.90 11.47 11.93
C ALA A 169 -13.88 11.14 13.44
N GLU A 170 -13.51 9.91 13.80
CA GLU A 170 -13.39 9.48 15.21
C GLU A 170 -12.38 10.31 16.02
N LEU A 171 -11.35 10.84 15.35
CA LEU A 171 -10.32 11.69 15.95
C LEU A 171 -10.65 13.19 15.92
N GLY A 172 -11.82 13.58 15.39
CA GLY A 172 -12.22 14.99 15.23
C GLY A 172 -11.44 15.74 14.15
N LEU A 173 -10.87 15.02 13.18
CA LEU A 173 -10.23 15.57 11.99
C LEU A 173 -11.26 15.72 10.85
N PRO A 174 -10.97 16.52 9.82
CA PRO A 174 -11.84 16.64 8.65
C PRO A 174 -12.17 15.28 8.01
N GLU A 175 -13.42 15.08 7.65
CA GLU A 175 -13.94 13.82 7.09
C GLU A 175 -13.83 13.75 5.56
N SER A 176 -13.14 14.71 4.94
CA SER A 176 -12.95 14.76 3.50
C SER A 176 -11.47 14.69 3.13
N PRO A 177 -11.12 14.07 1.98
CA PRO A 177 -9.74 14.06 1.49
C PRO A 177 -9.13 15.45 1.36
N ALA A 178 -9.90 16.43 0.88
CA ALA A 178 -9.47 17.81 0.74
C ALA A 178 -9.18 18.45 2.10
N GLY A 179 -10.07 18.28 3.09
CA GLY A 179 -9.86 18.82 4.43
C GLY A 179 -8.65 18.22 5.14
N LEU A 180 -8.39 16.92 4.97
CA LEU A 180 -7.18 16.29 5.50
C LEU A 180 -5.90 16.79 4.82
N ALA A 181 -5.99 17.13 3.54
CA ALA A 181 -4.85 17.64 2.79
C ALA A 181 -4.39 19.02 3.24
N GLU A 182 -5.27 19.83 3.85
CA GLU A 182 -4.90 21.13 4.42
C GLU A 182 -4.10 21.01 5.73
N LEU A 183 -4.05 19.81 6.34
CA LEU A 183 -3.39 19.60 7.63
C LEU A 183 -1.89 19.27 7.51
N VAL A 184 -1.43 18.89 6.32
CA VAL A 184 -0.05 18.44 6.09
C VAL A 184 0.45 18.91 4.73
N PRO A 185 1.76 19.11 4.54
CA PRO A 185 2.28 19.40 3.21
C PRO A 185 2.01 18.22 2.25
N PRO A 186 1.95 18.44 0.92
CA PRO A 186 1.67 17.38 -0.05
C PRO A 186 2.61 16.17 0.01
N GLY A 187 3.82 16.33 0.56
CA GLY A 187 4.80 15.27 0.75
C GLY A 187 4.55 14.36 1.96
N ASP A 188 3.60 14.69 2.84
CA ASP A 188 3.25 13.90 4.02
C ASP A 188 1.84 13.26 3.92
N LEU A 189 1.15 13.39 2.77
CA LEU A 189 -0.21 12.88 2.58
C LEU A 189 -0.29 11.34 2.67
N ASP A 190 0.66 10.64 2.07
CA ASP A 190 0.79 9.18 2.15
C ASP A 190 1.05 8.72 3.58
N ARG A 191 1.88 9.46 4.32
CA ARG A 191 2.19 9.21 5.74
C ARG A 191 0.98 9.42 6.63
N LEU A 192 0.23 10.52 6.43
CA LEU A 192 -1.00 10.77 7.17
C LEU A 192 -2.05 9.68 6.86
N ALA A 193 -2.22 9.32 5.59
CA ALA A 193 -3.15 8.26 5.21
C ALA A 193 -2.74 6.91 5.83
N ALA A 194 -1.46 6.54 5.80
CA ALA A 194 -0.96 5.33 6.44
C ALA A 194 -1.17 5.33 7.96
N ALA A 195 -0.97 6.48 8.63
CA ALA A 195 -1.21 6.64 10.05
C ALA A 195 -2.68 6.39 10.42
N LEU A 196 -3.62 7.01 9.70
CA LEU A 196 -5.05 6.81 9.90
C LEU A 196 -5.46 5.36 9.66
N THR A 197 -4.96 4.72 8.59
CA THR A 197 -5.23 3.30 8.33
C THR A 197 -4.72 2.40 9.47
N ARG A 198 -3.52 2.66 10.02
CA ARG A 198 -2.97 1.88 11.15
C ARG A 198 -3.80 2.02 12.41
N VAL A 199 -4.18 3.24 12.77
CA VAL A 199 -5.00 3.50 13.96
C VAL A 199 -6.34 2.76 13.86
N GLY A 200 -6.96 2.70 12.68
CA GLY A 200 -8.18 1.91 12.47
C GLY A 200 -8.00 0.39 12.56
N LEU A 201 -6.78 -0.13 12.37
CA LEU A 201 -6.46 -1.56 12.51
C LEU A 201 -6.11 -1.94 13.95
N ALA A 202 -5.54 -1.01 14.72
CA ALA A 202 -5.23 -1.19 16.12
C ALA A 202 -6.50 -0.97 16.97
N HIS A 203 -7.20 -2.05 17.30
CA HIS A 203 -8.38 -2.00 18.17
C HIS A 203 -8.09 -1.20 19.46
N GLY A 204 -8.68 -0.01 19.62
CA GLY A 204 -8.54 0.86 20.80
C GLY A 204 -7.56 2.04 20.68
N ALA A 205 -6.72 2.10 19.64
CA ALA A 205 -5.74 3.18 19.44
C ALA A 205 -6.32 4.60 19.33
N PRO A 206 -7.53 4.83 18.78
CA PRO A 206 -8.13 6.17 18.79
C PRO A 206 -8.29 6.74 20.20
N ARG A 207 -8.61 5.90 21.20
CA ARG A 207 -8.82 6.34 22.60
C ARG A 207 -7.52 6.68 23.30
N GLU A 208 -6.43 5.96 23.02
CA GLU A 208 -5.11 6.20 23.62
C GLU A 208 -4.46 7.48 23.09
N LEU A 209 -4.64 7.81 21.80
CA LEU A 209 -4.18 9.09 21.24
C LEU A 209 -4.92 10.29 21.84
N VAL A 210 -6.21 10.13 22.13
CA VAL A 210 -7.02 11.15 22.82
C VAL A 210 -6.62 11.27 24.30
N GLY A 211 -6.30 10.15 24.97
CA GLY A 211 -5.91 10.11 26.39
C GLY A 211 -4.47 10.53 26.69
N ALA A 212 -3.49 10.11 25.89
CA ALA A 212 -2.05 10.39 26.11
C ALA A 212 -1.63 11.84 25.78
N ALA A 213 -2.53 12.62 25.20
CA ALA A 213 -2.33 14.02 24.90
C ALA A 213 -3.11 14.95 25.87
N SER A 214 -3.84 14.40 26.84
CA SER A 214 -4.49 15.19 27.90
C SER A 214 -3.50 15.55 29.00
#